data_AF-A0A258IK21-F1
#
_entry.id   AF-A0A258IK21-F1
#
_cell.length_a   1.000
_cell.length_b   1.000
_cell.length_c   1.000
_cell.angle_alpha   90.00
_cell.angle_beta   90.00
_cell.angle_gamma   90.00
#
_symmetry.space_group_name_H-M   'P 1'
#
loop_
_entity.id
_entity.type
_entity.pdbx_description
1 polymer ?
#
loop_
_entity_poly.entity_id
_entity_poly.type
_entity_poly.pdbx_seq_one_letter_code
_entity_poly.pdbx_strand_id
1 'polypeptide(L)'
;MMDWYADCSYHAERKRRFHATARARLRQLVAELRLPAGRFDLRSNQGGIAVSGEITLHGEQIYVQVCQPATRADTGILIRTCRDRRDYTGGANHFAPLSLLDDIPALAAQVRAVMATRPGASRAA
;
A
#
# COMPACT_ATOMS: atom_id res chain seq x y z
N MET A 1 17.56 6.75 2.38
CA MET A 1 16.58 6.31 1.35
C MET A 1 16.69 4.80 1.25
N MET A 2 15.57 4.08 1.24
CA MET A 2 15.57 2.60 1.17
C MET A 2 15.69 2.17 -0.28
N ASP A 3 16.40 1.07 -0.55
CA ASP A 3 16.30 0.40 -1.85
C ASP A 3 15.07 -0.50 -1.85
N TRP A 4 13.95 0.01 -2.37
CA TRP A 4 12.67 -0.69 -2.42
C TRP A 4 12.65 -1.87 -3.39
N TYR A 5 13.60 -1.94 -4.32
CA TYR A 5 13.62 -2.92 -5.41
C TYR A 5 14.71 -3.99 -5.21
N ALA A 6 15.52 -3.86 -4.15
CA ALA A 6 16.36 -4.94 -3.66
C ALA A 6 15.50 -6.16 -3.32
N ASP A 7 15.74 -7.29 -4.00
CA ASP A 7 14.94 -8.50 -3.84
C ASP A 7 14.96 -8.99 -2.38
N CYS A 8 13.76 -9.17 -1.83
CA CYS A 8 13.52 -9.72 -0.50
C CYS A 8 13.36 -11.25 -0.49
N SER A 9 13.13 -11.86 -1.64
CA SER A 9 12.93 -13.30 -1.80
C SER A 9 14.15 -14.06 -1.29
N TYR A 10 13.93 -15.07 -0.45
CA TYR A 10 14.97 -15.86 0.22
C TYR A 10 15.95 -15.05 1.11
N HIS A 11 15.72 -13.75 1.28
CA HIS A 11 16.56 -12.84 2.07
C HIS A 11 15.81 -12.32 3.30
N ALA A 12 15.73 -13.14 4.35
CA ALA A 12 14.92 -12.87 5.55
C ALA A 12 15.21 -11.51 6.21
N GLU A 13 16.47 -11.08 6.28
CA GLU A 13 16.81 -9.77 6.83
C GLU A 13 16.32 -8.60 5.96
N ARG A 14 16.47 -8.70 4.63
CA ARG A 14 15.98 -7.69 3.70
C ARG A 14 14.46 -7.58 3.78
N LYS A 15 13.77 -8.73 3.79
CA LYS A 15 12.32 -8.80 4.01
C LYS A 15 11.91 -8.10 5.32
N ARG A 16 12.59 -8.40 6.42
CA ARG A 16 12.31 -7.76 7.73
C ARG A 16 12.46 -6.24 7.64
N ARG A 17 13.54 -5.74 7.01
CA ARG A 17 13.77 -4.29 6.83
C ARG A 17 12.72 -3.65 5.91
N PHE A 18 12.36 -4.31 4.81
CA PHE A 18 11.30 -3.87 3.90
C PHE A 18 9.98 -3.70 4.65
N HIS A 19 9.53 -4.73 5.39
CA HIS A 19 8.30 -4.67 6.17
C HIS A 19 8.33 -3.60 7.26
N ALA A 20 9.41 -3.48 8.02
CA ALA A 20 9.54 -2.46 9.06
C ALA A 20 9.46 -1.05 8.47
N THR A 21 10.18 -0.81 7.37
CA THR A 21 10.25 0.51 6.73
C THR A 21 8.94 0.87 6.05
N ALA A 22 8.38 -0.03 5.23
CA ALA A 22 7.08 0.18 4.57
C ALA A 22 5.97 0.44 5.59
N ARG A 23 5.93 -0.33 6.69
CA ARG A 23 4.97 -0.11 7.78
C ARG A 23 5.16 1.26 8.44
N ALA A 24 6.39 1.71 8.64
CA ALA A 24 6.66 3.05 9.19
C ALA A 24 6.19 4.15 8.23
N ARG A 25 6.43 4.01 6.92
CA ARG A 25 5.95 4.93 5.88
C ARG A 25 4.43 4.99 5.81
N LEU A 26 3.74 3.84 5.87
CA LEU A 26 2.29 3.82 5.92
C LEU A 26 1.72 4.47 7.20
N ARG A 27 2.42 4.42 8.34
CA ARG A 27 2.02 5.21 9.52
C ARG A 27 2.17 6.70 9.30
N GLN A 28 3.22 7.14 8.61
CA GLN A 28 3.39 8.54 8.22
C GLN A 28 2.28 8.97 7.25
N LEU A 29 1.93 8.12 6.29
CA LEU A 29 0.82 8.33 5.38
C LEU A 29 -0.52 8.49 6.11
N VAL A 30 -0.81 7.65 7.11
CA VAL A 30 -2.00 7.79 7.98
C VAL A 30 -2.06 9.17 8.61
N ALA A 31 -0.93 9.66 9.14
CA ALA A 31 -0.85 10.98 9.77
C ALA A 31 -1.05 12.11 8.75
N GLU A 32 -0.41 12.02 7.58
CA GLU A 32 -0.54 12.98 6.48
C GLU A 32 -1.99 13.05 5.95
N LEU A 33 -2.65 11.90 5.82
CA LEU A 33 -4.06 11.80 5.44
C LEU A 33 -5.03 12.19 6.55
N ARG A 34 -4.52 12.39 7.78
CA ARG A 34 -5.31 12.68 8.98
C ARG A 34 -6.41 11.64 9.23
N LEU A 35 -6.11 10.37 8.97
CA LEU A 35 -7.08 9.30 9.22
C LEU A 35 -7.35 9.17 10.73
N PRO A 36 -8.62 9.06 11.16
CA PRO A 36 -8.91 9.00 12.58
C PRO A 36 -8.34 7.73 13.23
N ALA A 37 -7.82 7.86 14.44
CA ALA A 37 -7.33 6.72 15.21
C ALA A 37 -8.45 5.68 15.41
N GLY A 38 -8.12 4.39 15.29
CA GLY A 38 -9.06 3.28 15.43
C GLY A 38 -10.00 3.06 14.23
N ARG A 39 -9.96 3.93 13.21
CA ARG A 39 -10.75 3.82 11.97
C ARG A 39 -9.96 3.18 10.81
N PHE A 40 -8.84 2.56 11.11
CA PHE A 40 -8.02 1.83 10.13
C PHE A 40 -7.30 0.67 10.80
N ASP A 41 -6.94 -0.33 9.98
CA ASP A 41 -6.04 -1.41 10.32
C ASP A 41 -4.73 -1.25 9.56
N LEU A 42 -3.61 -1.49 10.23
CA LEU A 42 -2.31 -1.58 9.58
C LEU A 42 -1.71 -2.95 9.90
N ARG A 43 -1.68 -3.84 8.91
CA ARG A 43 -1.26 -5.25 9.04
C ARG A 43 -0.06 -5.57 8.17
N SER A 44 0.68 -6.60 8.58
CA SER A 44 1.85 -7.09 7.87
C SER A 44 1.71 -8.59 7.72
N ASN A 45 1.77 -9.08 6.49
CA ASN A 45 1.77 -10.50 6.16
C ASN A 45 3.10 -10.83 5.48
N GLN A 46 3.94 -11.64 6.13
CA GLN A 46 5.30 -11.95 5.64
C GLN A 46 5.30 -12.86 4.40
N GLY A 47 4.19 -13.58 4.15
CA GLY A 47 4.11 -14.61 3.13
C GLY A 47 5.17 -15.72 3.28
N GLY A 48 5.35 -16.50 2.22
CA GLY A 48 6.39 -17.53 2.12
C GLY A 48 7.77 -16.95 1.81
N ILE A 49 8.81 -17.79 1.86
CA ILE A 49 10.21 -17.36 1.62
C ILE A 49 10.44 -16.78 0.21
N ALA A 50 9.64 -17.20 -0.78
CA ALA A 50 9.81 -16.83 -2.19
C ALA A 50 9.13 -15.51 -2.60
N VAL A 51 8.50 -14.80 -1.66
CA VAL A 51 7.82 -13.52 -1.93
C VAL A 51 8.29 -12.46 -0.94
N SER A 52 8.08 -11.19 -1.26
CA SER A 52 8.31 -10.09 -0.31
C SER A 52 7.34 -10.14 0.88
N GLY A 53 6.12 -10.62 0.66
CA GLY A 53 5.00 -10.41 1.58
C GLY A 53 4.29 -9.11 1.26
N GLU A 54 3.38 -8.68 2.12
CA GLU A 54 2.58 -7.48 1.91
C GLU A 54 2.31 -6.73 3.22
N ILE A 55 2.25 -5.39 3.10
CA ILE A 55 1.85 -4.50 4.19
C ILE A 55 0.58 -3.81 3.74
N THR A 56 -0.48 -3.91 4.53
CA THR A 56 -1.80 -3.36 4.15
C THR A 56 -2.26 -2.33 5.18
N LEU A 57 -2.57 -1.14 4.69
CA LEU A 57 -3.38 -0.13 5.38
C LEU A 57 -4.81 -0.26 4.87
N HIS A 58 -5.75 -0.56 5.74
CA HIS A 58 -7.17 -0.69 5.40
C HIS A 58 -7.99 0.24 6.28
N GLY A 59 -8.45 1.36 5.73
CA GLY A 59 -9.36 2.30 6.37
C GLY A 59 -10.80 2.10 5.90
N GLU A 60 -11.70 2.95 6.39
CA GLU A 60 -13.13 2.88 6.02
C GLU A 60 -13.40 3.19 4.55
N GLN A 61 -12.54 4.00 3.91
CA GLN A 61 -12.74 4.47 2.54
C GLN A 61 -11.57 4.12 1.60
N ILE A 62 -10.52 3.51 2.14
CA ILE A 62 -9.27 3.29 1.40
C ILE A 62 -8.60 1.97 1.78
N TYR A 63 -8.05 1.30 0.78
CA TYR A 63 -7.18 0.15 0.90
C TYR A 63 -5.87 0.43 0.18
N VAL A 64 -4.77 0.41 0.92
CA VAL A 64 -3.41 0.57 0.39
C VAL A 64 -2.61 -0.68 0.72
N GLN A 65 -2.04 -1.33 -0.28
CA GLN A 65 -1.20 -2.51 -0.11
C GLN A 65 0.16 -2.28 -0.77
N VAL A 66 1.21 -2.67 -0.05
CA VAL A 66 2.60 -2.52 -0.48
C VAL A 66 3.24 -3.90 -0.56
N CYS A 67 3.81 -4.24 -1.72
CA CYS A 67 4.60 -5.45 -1.94
C CYS A 67 5.60 -5.25 -3.08
N GLN A 68 6.59 -6.13 -3.20
CA GLN A 68 7.39 -6.23 -4.43
C GLN A 68 6.65 -7.11 -5.43
N PRO A 69 6.21 -6.59 -6.59
CA PRO A 69 5.45 -7.36 -7.56
C PRO A 69 6.34 -8.40 -8.24
N ALA A 70 5.84 -9.62 -8.43
CA ALA A 70 6.58 -10.70 -9.09
C ALA A 70 6.99 -10.36 -10.54
N THR A 71 6.22 -9.49 -11.20
CA THR A 71 6.50 -8.99 -12.55
C THR A 71 7.68 -8.02 -12.61
N ARG A 72 8.20 -7.56 -11.46
CA ARG A 72 9.21 -6.48 -11.34
C ARG A 72 8.78 -5.14 -11.97
N ALA A 73 7.50 -5.01 -12.30
CA ALA A 73 6.93 -3.74 -12.74
C ALA A 73 6.96 -2.71 -11.61
N ASP A 74 6.97 -1.44 -11.96
CA ASP A 74 6.99 -0.36 -10.97
C ASP A 74 5.59 -0.04 -10.41
N THR A 75 4.97 -1.07 -9.82
CA THR A 75 3.56 -1.09 -9.40
C THR A 75 3.39 -1.64 -7.98
N GLY A 76 4.42 -1.51 -7.14
CA GLY A 76 4.44 -2.15 -5.82
C GLY A 76 3.55 -1.51 -4.75
N ILE A 77 2.88 -0.39 -5.07
CA ILE A 77 1.82 0.18 -4.24
C ILE A 77 0.49 0.01 -4.99
N LEU A 78 -0.46 -0.69 -4.38
CA LEU A 78 -1.84 -0.77 -4.81
C LEU A 78 -2.71 0.13 -3.95
N ILE A 79 -3.54 0.95 -4.57
CA ILE A 79 -4.49 1.87 -3.93
C ILE A 79 -5.89 1.57 -4.48
N ARG A 80 -6.87 1.39 -3.60
CA ARG A 80 -8.30 1.21 -3.95
C ARG A 80 -9.18 1.99 -2.99
N THR A 81 -10.34 2.41 -3.46
CA THR A 81 -11.45 2.80 -2.56
C THR A 81 -12.05 1.56 -1.90
N CYS A 82 -12.64 1.72 -0.72
CA CYS A 82 -13.43 0.69 -0.04
C CYS A 82 -14.72 1.28 0.49
N ARG A 83 -15.75 0.46 0.71
CA ARG A 83 -17.01 0.91 1.33
C ARG A 83 -16.94 0.96 2.84
N ASP A 84 -16.21 0.02 3.43
CA ASP A 84 -15.95 -0.10 4.86
C ASP A 84 -14.71 -0.98 5.11
N ARG A 85 -14.36 -1.20 6.38
CA ARG A 85 -13.19 -2.03 6.79
C ARG A 85 -13.35 -3.53 6.56
N ARG A 86 -14.53 -4.00 6.12
CA ARG A 86 -14.80 -5.40 5.75
C ARG A 86 -14.79 -5.58 4.23
N ASP A 87 -14.69 -4.51 3.45
CA ASP A 87 -14.58 -4.54 2.01
C ASP A 87 -13.13 -4.83 1.58
N TYR A 88 -12.84 -6.10 1.30
CA TYR A 88 -11.51 -6.54 0.85
C TYR A 88 -11.38 -6.61 -0.68
N THR A 89 -12.46 -6.38 -1.42
CA THR A 89 -12.43 -6.30 -2.88
C THR A 89 -12.01 -4.90 -3.28
N GLY A 90 -12.65 -3.89 -2.68
CA GLY A 90 -12.46 -2.49 -3.00
C GLY A 90 -12.91 -2.12 -4.42
N GLY A 91 -12.63 -0.89 -4.83
CA GLY A 91 -12.83 -0.37 -6.18
C GLY A 91 -11.73 -0.77 -7.16
N ALA A 92 -11.58 0.02 -8.23
CA ALA A 92 -10.57 -0.21 -9.27
C ALA A 92 -9.13 -0.18 -8.70
N ASN A 93 -8.23 -0.92 -9.35
CA ASN A 93 -6.81 -0.92 -9.01
C ASN A 93 -6.14 0.36 -9.50
N HIS A 94 -5.55 1.13 -8.58
CA HIS A 94 -4.63 2.21 -8.91
C HIS A 94 -3.24 1.84 -8.42
N PHE A 95 -2.32 1.61 -9.35
CA PHE A 95 -0.95 1.25 -9.02
C PHE A 95 -0.03 2.46 -8.96
N ALA A 96 0.97 2.39 -8.10
CA ALA A 96 2.00 3.40 -7.94
C ALA A 96 3.36 2.73 -7.66
N PRO A 97 4.46 3.44 -7.94
CA PRO A 97 5.81 2.94 -7.71
C PRO A 97 6.16 2.91 -6.22
N LEU A 98 7.02 1.99 -5.80
CA LEU A 98 7.44 1.88 -4.38
C LEU A 98 8.23 3.11 -3.90
N SER A 99 8.91 3.80 -4.82
CA SER A 99 9.66 5.03 -4.54
C SER A 99 8.81 6.13 -3.89
N LEU A 100 7.49 6.16 -4.11
CA LEU A 100 6.59 7.10 -3.44
C LEU A 100 6.51 6.90 -1.92
N LEU A 101 6.96 5.77 -1.37
CA LEU A 101 7.08 5.60 0.07
C LEU A 101 8.15 6.52 0.70
N ASP A 102 9.05 7.10 -0.09
CA ASP A 102 9.98 8.13 0.38
C ASP A 102 9.45 9.57 0.19
N ASP A 103 8.32 9.75 -0.50
CA ASP A 103 7.60 11.03 -0.65
C ASP A 103 6.14 10.90 -0.17
N ILE A 104 5.97 10.95 1.15
CA ILE A 104 4.66 10.79 1.80
C ILE A 104 3.64 11.84 1.35
N PRO A 105 3.96 13.14 1.20
CA PRO A 105 3.04 14.11 0.63
C PRO A 105 2.53 13.75 -0.76
N ALA A 106 3.42 13.32 -1.67
CA ALA A 106 3.02 12.90 -3.02
C ALA A 106 2.13 11.64 -2.98
N LEU A 107 2.50 10.65 -2.18
CA LEU A 107 1.69 9.44 -1.99
C LEU A 107 0.29 9.79 -1.42
N ALA A 108 0.21 10.70 -0.46
CA ALA A 108 -1.05 11.16 0.11
C ALA A 108 -1.91 11.89 -0.93
N ALA A 109 -1.32 12.70 -1.80
CA ALA A 109 -2.03 13.34 -2.89
C ALA A 109 -2.66 12.30 -3.84
N GLN A 110 -1.92 11.25 -4.21
CA GLN A 110 -2.44 10.17 -5.04
C GLN A 110 -3.55 9.38 -4.33
N VAL A 111 -3.39 9.07 -3.04
CA VAL A 111 -4.44 8.41 -2.25
C VAL A 111 -5.71 9.27 -2.19
N ARG A 112 -5.60 10.57 -1.93
CA ARG A 112 -6.75 11.49 -1.93
C ARG A 112 -7.43 11.55 -3.29
N ALA A 113 -6.67 11.53 -4.38
CA ALA A 113 -7.22 11.47 -5.73
C ALA A 113 -8.04 10.20 -5.97
N VAL A 114 -7.57 9.04 -5.50
CA VAL A 114 -8.32 7.78 -5.57
C VAL A 114 -9.56 7.83 -4.67
N MET A 115 -9.46 8.34 -3.44
CA MET A 115 -10.61 8.50 -2.54
C MET A 115 -11.72 9.41 -3.13
N ALA A 116 -11.34 10.39 -3.95
CA ALA A 116 -12.30 11.25 -4.65
C ALA A 116 -13.03 10.55 -5.79
N THR A 117 -12.53 9.39 -6.28
CA THR A 117 -13.25 8.60 -7.29
C THR A 117 -14.45 7.90 -6.64
N ARG A 118 -15.65 8.11 -7.20
CA ARG A 118 -16.87 7.45 -6.71
C ARG A 118 -16.75 5.93 -6.93
N PRO A 119 -17.10 5.09 -5.93
CA PRO A 119 -17.22 3.65 -6.16
C PRO A 119 -18.30 3.41 -7.22
N GLY A 120 -17.91 2.93 -8.41
CA GLY A 120 -18.82 2.63 -9.52
C GLY A 120 -18.42 3.20 -10.89
N ALA A 121 -17.45 4.13 -10.96
CA ALA A 121 -16.93 4.61 -12.25
C ALA A 121 -15.82 3.67 -12.78
N SER A 122 -16.15 2.40 -13.05
CA SER A 122 -15.27 1.54 -13.84
C SER A 122 -15.31 1.99 -15.29
N ARG A 123 -14.19 2.44 -15.85
CA ARG A 123 -13.98 2.36 -17.29
C ARG A 123 -13.61 0.92 -17.59
N ALA A 124 -14.54 0.21 -18.23
CA ALA A 124 -14.26 -1.04 -18.92
C ALA A 124 -13.09 -0.81 -19.90
N ALA A 125 -12.09 -1.68 -19.82
CA ALA A 125 -11.16 -1.93 -20.90
C ALA A 125 -11.67 -3.13 -21.70
#